data_AF-M9SZS4-F1
#
_entry.id   AF-M9SZS4-F1
#
_cell.length_a   1.000
_cell.length_b   1.000
_cell.length_c   1.000
_cell.angle_alpha   90.00
_cell.angle_beta   90.00
_cell.angle_gamma   90.00
#
_symmetry.space_group_name_H-M   'P 1'
#
loop_
_entity.id
_entity.type
_entity.pdbx_description
1 polymer ?
#
loop_
_entity_poly.entity_id
_entity_poly.type
_entity_poly.pdbx_seq_one_letter_code
_entity_poly.pdbx_strand_id
1 'polypeptide(L)'
;RVVAYYPVGNNEIVADSVWVDVKDTCMGTLIVKGATDADNRIHQPGAQMKIKVEGDPNARVGLVAVDKAVYVLNKKYKLTQSKIWDTVEKSDIGCTAGSGVNNLGVFEDAGLTLETNNKLSTKQRS
;
A
#
# COMPACT_ATOMS: atom_id res chain seq x y z
N ARG A 1 -11.31 1.36 -0.04
CA ARG A 1 -12.73 0.91 -0.05
C ARG A 1 -13.62 2.07 0.30
N VAL A 2 -14.76 2.21 -0.35
CA VAL A 2 -15.79 3.19 0.01
C VAL A 2 -17.06 2.41 0.32
N VAL A 3 -17.61 2.60 1.52
CA VAL A 3 -18.88 2.00 1.95
C VAL A 3 -19.85 3.16 2.17
N ALA A 4 -21.05 3.04 1.61
CA ALA A 4 -22.11 4.05 1.77
C ALA A 4 -23.39 3.35 2.22
N TYR A 5 -24.16 4.01 3.08
CA TYR A 5 -25.44 3.50 3.54
C TYR A 5 -26.40 4.63 3.90
N TYR A 6 -27.69 4.34 3.94
CA TYR A 6 -28.72 5.22 4.47
C TYR A 6 -29.83 4.43 5.18
N PRO A 7 -30.44 4.98 6.25
CA PRO A 7 -31.56 4.35 6.93
C PRO A 7 -32.90 4.66 6.23
N VAL A 8 -33.84 3.71 6.28
CA VAL A 8 -35.22 3.87 5.84
C VAL A 8 -36.16 3.57 7.00
N GLY A 9 -37.04 4.53 7.32
CA GLY A 9 -38.09 4.36 8.33
C GLY A 9 -37.59 4.01 9.75
N ASN A 10 -36.34 4.36 10.09
CA ASN A 10 -35.66 4.02 11.34
C ASN A 10 -35.60 2.52 11.67
N ASN A 11 -35.74 1.65 10.66
CA ASN A 11 -35.75 0.19 10.86
C ASN A 11 -34.97 -0.60 9.82
N GLU A 12 -34.76 -0.04 8.63
CA GLU A 12 -34.02 -0.66 7.55
C GLU A 12 -32.75 0.13 7.25
N ILE A 13 -31.69 -0.59 6.85
CA ILE A 13 -30.46 0.01 6.34
C ILE A 13 -30.27 -0.52 4.92
N VAL A 14 -30.07 0.40 3.98
CA VAL A 14 -29.62 0.11 2.62
C VAL A 14 -28.16 0.49 2.53
N ALA A 15 -27.31 -0.42 2.06
CA ALA A 15 -25.86 -0.22 1.99
C ALA A 15 -25.30 -0.75 0.67
N ASP A 16 -24.20 -0.17 0.22
CA ASP A 16 -23.39 -0.66 -0.90
C ASP A 16 -21.92 -0.31 -0.69
N SER A 17 -21.02 -0.99 -1.39
CA SER A 17 -19.58 -0.73 -1.30
C SER A 17 -18.84 -0.91 -2.62
N VAL A 18 -17.73 -0.17 -2.76
CA VAL A 18 -16.84 -0.23 -3.92
C VAL A 18 -15.38 -0.31 -3.45
N TRP A 19 -14.63 -1.23 -4.06
CA TRP A 19 -13.17 -1.26 -3.98
C TRP A 19 -12.57 -0.36 -5.08
N VAL A 20 -11.62 0.48 -4.69
CA VAL A 20 -10.99 1.47 -5.58
C VAL A 20 -9.50 1.20 -5.58
N ASP A 21 -8.98 0.83 -6.74
CA ASP A 21 -7.55 0.71 -6.98
C ASP A 21 -6.92 2.11 -7.13
N VAL A 22 -5.78 2.32 -6.49
CA VAL A 22 -5.03 3.57 -6.56
C VAL A 22 -3.62 3.23 -6.98
N LYS A 23 -3.05 4.05 -7.87
CA LYS A 23 -1.71 3.81 -8.42
C LYS A 23 -0.66 3.68 -7.31
N ASP A 24 -0.03 2.51 -7.25
CA ASP A 24 1.08 2.21 -6.36
C ASP A 24 2.29 3.11 -6.60
N THR A 25 2.60 3.91 -5.59
CA THR A 25 3.80 4.76 -5.53
C THR A 25 4.30 4.82 -4.09
N CYS A 26 5.44 5.48 -3.85
CA CYS A 26 5.76 5.88 -2.49
C CYS A 26 4.79 6.99 -2.05
N MET A 27 4.37 7.00 -0.78
CA MET A 27 3.55 8.12 -0.26
C MET A 27 4.29 9.46 -0.30
N GLY A 28 5.62 9.42 -0.23
CA GLY A 28 6.51 10.57 -0.36
C GLY A 28 7.56 10.34 -1.45
N THR A 29 8.69 11.04 -1.38
CA THR A 29 9.71 11.01 -2.44
C THR A 29 11.04 10.44 -1.94
N LEU A 30 11.69 9.65 -2.78
CA LEU A 30 13.09 9.27 -2.60
C LEU A 30 13.78 9.09 -3.96
N ILE A 31 14.80 9.91 -4.22
CA ILE A 31 15.59 9.87 -5.45
C ILE A 31 17.07 9.89 -5.06
N VAL A 32 17.84 8.96 -5.63
CA VAL A 32 19.30 8.94 -5.55
C VAL A 32 19.85 9.16 -6.95
N LYS A 33 20.65 10.19 -7.13
CA LYS A 33 21.25 10.56 -8.43
C LYS A 33 22.68 11.08 -8.26
N GLY A 34 23.43 11.14 -9.35
CA GLY A 34 24.71 11.87 -9.37
C GLY A 34 24.50 13.32 -8.97
N ALA A 35 25.43 13.89 -8.19
CA ALA A 35 25.35 15.29 -7.81
C ALA A 35 25.54 16.23 -9.00
N THR A 36 26.29 15.78 -10.01
CA THR A 36 26.55 16.46 -11.29
C THR A 36 26.44 15.47 -12.46
N ASP A 37 26.41 15.99 -13.69
CA ASP A 37 26.44 15.15 -14.90
C ASP A 37 27.72 14.31 -15.03
N ALA A 38 28.83 14.78 -14.45
CA ALA A 38 30.08 14.04 -14.41
C ALA A 38 29.96 12.79 -13.52
N ASP A 39 29.18 12.86 -12.43
CA ASP A 39 28.96 11.73 -11.52
C ASP A 39 28.17 10.58 -12.17
N ASN A 40 27.43 10.85 -13.26
CA ASN A 40 26.68 9.85 -14.01
C ASN A 40 27.53 9.12 -15.09
N ARG A 41 28.81 9.45 -15.23
CA ARG A 41 29.72 8.85 -16.22
C ARG A 41 30.40 7.59 -15.69
N ILE A 42 31.18 6.93 -16.54
CA ILE A 42 32.02 5.80 -16.15
C ILE A 42 33.15 6.31 -15.24
N HIS A 43 33.39 5.59 -14.15
CA HIS A 43 34.39 5.93 -13.13
C HIS A 43 35.55 4.93 -13.14
N GLN A 44 36.75 5.41 -12.83
CA GLN A 44 37.90 4.54 -12.55
C GLN A 44 37.78 3.94 -11.14
N PRO A 45 38.36 2.75 -10.89
CA PRO A 45 38.42 2.20 -9.53
C PRO A 45 39.06 3.18 -8.54
N GLY A 46 38.41 3.38 -7.39
CA GLY A 46 38.88 4.31 -6.35
C GLY A 46 38.58 5.79 -6.62
N ALA A 47 37.94 6.14 -7.75
CA ALA A 47 37.52 7.51 -8.02
C ALA A 47 36.47 7.98 -6.99
N GLN A 48 36.61 9.22 -6.54
CA GLN A 48 35.61 9.84 -5.67
C GLN A 48 34.35 10.18 -6.47
N MET A 49 33.19 9.86 -5.92
CA MET A 49 31.88 10.21 -6.50
C MET A 49 31.05 11.01 -5.51
N LYS A 50 30.18 11.88 -6.02
CA LYS A 50 29.18 12.60 -5.20
C LYS A 50 27.78 12.17 -5.61
N ILE A 51 26.98 11.78 -4.62
CA ILE A 51 25.55 11.48 -4.81
C ILE A 51 24.71 12.56 -4.16
N LYS A 52 23.57 12.86 -4.78
CA LYS A 52 22.52 13.70 -4.22
C LYS A 52 21.33 12.80 -3.85
N VAL A 53 20.91 12.91 -2.60
CA VAL A 53 19.72 12.23 -2.07
C VAL A 53 18.64 13.28 -1.91
N GLU A 54 17.53 13.11 -2.60
CA GLU A 54 16.35 13.97 -2.52
C GLU A 54 15.20 13.16 -1.94
N GLY A 55 14.53 13.70 -0.92
CA GLY A 55 13.38 13.06 -0.31
C GLY A 55 12.69 13.99 0.68
N ASP A 56 11.76 13.42 1.46
CA ASP A 56 10.91 14.19 2.34
C ASP A 56 11.68 14.80 3.53
N PRO A 57 11.27 15.97 4.05
CA PRO A 57 11.89 16.58 5.22
C PRO A 57 11.94 15.62 6.42
N ASN A 58 13.08 15.59 7.12
CA ASN A 58 13.33 14.73 8.28
C ASN A 58 13.31 13.21 8.00
N ALA A 59 13.31 12.78 6.73
CA ALA A 59 13.39 11.37 6.38
C ALA A 59 14.71 10.74 6.85
N ARG A 60 14.63 9.53 7.42
CA ARG A 60 15.80 8.71 7.73
C ARG A 60 16.10 7.80 6.54
N VAL A 61 17.27 7.96 5.92
CA VAL A 61 17.65 7.22 4.71
C VAL A 61 18.74 6.20 5.02
N GLY A 62 18.46 4.92 4.80
CA GLY A 62 19.47 3.85 4.83
C GLY A 62 20.04 3.63 3.43
N LEU A 63 21.37 3.61 3.31
CA LEU A 63 22.07 3.42 2.03
C LEU A 63 22.92 2.14 2.06
N VAL A 64 23.02 1.48 0.91
CA VAL A 64 23.90 0.32 0.69
C VAL A 64 24.38 0.31 -0.77
N ALA A 65 25.66 -0.01 -0.98
CA ALA A 65 26.23 -0.24 -2.29
C ALA A 65 26.45 -1.75 -2.48
N VAL A 66 26.04 -2.30 -3.63
CA VAL A 66 26.07 -3.74 -3.90
C VAL A 66 26.66 -3.97 -5.29
N ASP A 67 27.57 -4.93 -5.40
CA ASP A 67 28.10 -5.38 -6.70
C ASP A 67 26.98 -6.01 -7.53
N LYS A 68 26.86 -5.62 -8.80
CA LYS A 68 25.85 -6.14 -9.73
C LYS A 68 25.92 -7.66 -9.91
N ALA A 69 27.10 -8.28 -9.77
CA ALA A 69 27.27 -9.73 -9.89
C ALA A 69 26.48 -10.51 -8.84
N VAL A 70 26.23 -9.94 -7.65
CA VAL A 70 25.40 -10.58 -6.60
C VAL A 70 23.98 -10.86 -7.12
N TYR A 71 23.42 -9.96 -7.92
CA TYR A 71 22.08 -10.12 -8.48
C TYR A 71 22.01 -11.09 -9.67
N VAL A 72 23.15 -11.48 -10.25
CA VAL A 72 23.23 -12.58 -11.23
C VAL A 72 22.99 -13.91 -10.53
N LEU A 73 23.49 -14.07 -9.30
CA LEU A 73 23.31 -15.28 -8.50
C LEU A 73 21.90 -15.39 -7.92
N ASN A 74 21.39 -14.32 -7.30
CA ASN A 74 20.05 -14.32 -6.73
C ASN A 74 19.46 -12.90 -6.60
N LYS A 75 18.27 -12.71 -7.19
CA LYS A 75 17.48 -11.46 -7.09
C LYS A 75 16.15 -11.61 -6.34
N LYS A 76 15.80 -12.80 -5.86
CA LYS A 76 14.49 -13.13 -5.30
C LYS A 76 14.16 -12.32 -4.04
N TYR A 77 15.14 -12.08 -3.18
CA TYR A 77 14.95 -11.50 -1.85
C TYR A 77 15.16 -9.98 -1.78
N LYS A 78 15.33 -9.31 -2.92
CA LYS A 78 15.45 -7.85 -2.97
C LYS A 78 14.16 -7.19 -2.47
N LEU A 79 14.28 -6.21 -1.57
CA LEU A 79 13.17 -5.36 -1.14
C LEU A 79 12.78 -4.40 -2.26
N THR A 80 11.49 -4.26 -2.52
CA THR A 80 10.92 -3.35 -3.54
C THR A 80 9.65 -2.70 -3.00
N GLN A 81 9.29 -1.52 -3.52
CA GLN A 81 8.05 -0.85 -3.13
C GLN A 81 6.82 -1.71 -3.42
N SER A 82 6.80 -2.42 -4.55
CA SER A 82 5.71 -3.34 -4.90
C SER A 82 5.52 -4.45 -3.86
N LYS A 83 6.61 -5.03 -3.33
CA LYS A 83 6.50 -6.06 -2.28
C LYS A 83 5.91 -5.52 -0.98
N ILE A 84 6.13 -4.23 -0.68
CA ILE A 84 5.52 -3.59 0.47
C ILE A 84 4.01 -3.49 0.24
N TRP A 85 3.58 -2.98 -0.91
CA TRP A 85 2.16 -2.89 -1.27
C TRP A 85 1.48 -4.27 -1.34
N ASP A 86 2.09 -5.26 -1.99
CA ASP A 86 1.60 -6.64 -2.02
C ASP A 86 1.37 -7.23 -0.62
N THR A 87 2.25 -6.90 0.34
CA THR A 87 2.11 -7.36 1.74
C THR A 87 0.98 -6.63 2.46
N VAL A 88 0.84 -5.32 2.24
CA VAL A 88 -0.25 -4.52 2.82
C VAL A 88 -1.60 -5.00 2.29
N GLU A 89 -1.73 -5.20 0.97
CA GLU A 89 -2.98 -5.68 0.33
C GLU A 89 -3.38 -7.08 0.79
N LYS A 90 -2.42 -8.01 0.93
CA LYS A 90 -2.69 -9.35 1.49
C LYS A 90 -3.17 -9.32 2.94
N SER A 91 -2.96 -8.19 3.62
CA SER A 91 -3.43 -7.96 4.99
C SER A 91 -4.72 -7.14 5.03
N ASP A 92 -5.34 -6.82 3.88
CA ASP A 92 -6.67 -6.19 3.84
C ASP A 92 -7.66 -7.07 4.59
N ILE A 93 -8.44 -6.42 5.45
CA ILE A 93 -9.44 -7.08 6.26
C ILE A 93 -10.78 -7.23 5.53
N GLY A 94 -11.00 -6.50 4.42
CA GLY A 94 -12.10 -6.73 3.50
C GLY A 94 -11.77 -7.81 2.47
N CYS A 95 -12.77 -8.63 2.12
CA CYS A 95 -12.57 -9.86 1.37
C CYS A 95 -13.04 -9.79 -0.09
N THR A 96 -13.94 -8.87 -0.45
CA THR A 96 -14.58 -8.84 -1.78
C THR A 96 -14.30 -7.54 -2.52
N ALA A 97 -14.69 -7.44 -3.79
CA ALA A 97 -14.51 -6.22 -4.59
C ALA A 97 -15.57 -5.13 -4.32
N GLY A 98 -16.65 -5.45 -3.59
CA GLY A 98 -17.74 -4.53 -3.32
C GLY A 98 -19.09 -5.22 -3.17
N SER A 99 -20.10 -4.41 -2.89
CA SER A 99 -21.48 -4.82 -2.59
C SER A 99 -21.56 -5.90 -1.49
N GLY A 100 -22.66 -6.64 -1.45
CA GLY A 100 -22.89 -7.72 -0.48
C GLY A 100 -24.22 -8.44 -0.74
N VAL A 101 -24.37 -9.65 -0.20
CA VAL A 101 -25.61 -10.45 -0.34
C VAL A 101 -26.83 -9.76 0.29
N ASN A 102 -26.59 -8.92 1.30
CA ASN A 102 -27.57 -8.06 1.97
C ASN A 102 -26.81 -6.90 2.65
N ASN A 103 -27.54 -6.04 3.36
CA ASN A 103 -26.96 -4.87 4.05
C ASN A 103 -25.83 -5.23 5.02
N LEU A 104 -25.98 -6.27 5.85
CA LEU A 104 -24.95 -6.75 6.76
C LEU A 104 -23.73 -7.30 6.00
N GLY A 105 -23.97 -8.05 4.92
CA GLY A 105 -22.94 -8.59 4.04
C GLY A 105 -22.04 -7.51 3.44
N VAL A 106 -22.60 -6.33 3.11
CA VAL A 106 -21.79 -5.19 2.65
C VAL A 106 -20.76 -4.76 3.70
N PHE A 107 -21.12 -4.72 4.98
CA PHE A 107 -20.19 -4.37 6.06
C PHE A 107 -19.21 -5.51 6.33
N GLU A 108 -19.69 -6.76 6.43
CA GLU A 108 -18.85 -7.95 6.66
C GLU A 108 -17.77 -8.09 5.58
N ASP A 109 -18.17 -8.05 4.31
CA ASP A 109 -17.29 -8.23 3.16
C ASP A 109 -16.31 -7.06 2.98
N ALA A 110 -16.67 -5.86 3.45
CA ALA A 110 -15.78 -4.70 3.50
C ALA A 110 -14.84 -4.67 4.72
N GLY A 111 -14.96 -5.64 5.64
CA GLY A 111 -14.13 -5.73 6.84
C GLY A 111 -14.59 -4.82 8.00
N LEU A 112 -15.89 -4.50 8.08
CA LEU A 112 -16.49 -3.65 9.09
C LEU A 112 -17.49 -4.42 9.97
N THR A 113 -17.65 -3.97 11.22
CA THR A 113 -18.67 -4.47 12.15
C THR A 113 -19.78 -3.42 12.27
N LEU A 114 -21.04 -3.85 12.14
CA LEU A 114 -22.21 -3.00 12.37
C LEU A 114 -22.98 -3.53 13.58
N GLU A 115 -23.39 -2.62 14.45
CA GLU A 115 -24.32 -2.86 15.55
C GLU A 115 -25.31 -1.72 15.63
N THR A 116 -26.60 -2.04 15.82
CA THR A 116 -27.68 -1.04 15.87
C THR A 116 -28.59 -1.25 17.07
N ASN A 117 -29.31 -0.19 17.46
CA ASN A 117 -30.31 -0.25 18.54
C ASN A 117 -31.48 -1.21 18.24
N ASN A 118 -31.73 -1.53 16.97
CA ASN A 118 -32.75 -2.49 16.55
C ASN A 118 -32.21 -3.93 16.47
N LYS A 119 -31.02 -4.20 17.04
CA LYS A 119 -30.36 -5.52 17.08
C LYS A 119 -29.98 -6.08 15.70
N LEU A 120 -29.81 -5.22 14.70
CA LEU A 120 -29.13 -5.57 13.46
C LEU A 120 -27.61 -5.57 13.73
N SER A 121 -26.98 -6.74 13.57
CA SER A 121 -25.59 -7.00 13.93
C SER A 121 -24.91 -7.85 12.87
N THR A 122 -23.67 -7.49 12.49
CA THR A 122 -22.81 -8.35 11.67
C THR A 122 -22.34 -9.57 12.46
N LYS A 123 -22.16 -10.71 11.79
CA LYS A 123 -21.67 -11.94 12.42
C LYS A 123 -20.26 -11.75 12.97
N GLN A 124 -19.94 -12.51 14.02
CA GLN A 124 -18.60 -12.57 14.55
C GLN A 124 -17.64 -13.10 13.48
N ARG A 125 -16.54 -12.38 13.26
CA ARG A 125 -15.47 -12.80 12.37
C ARG A 125 -14.74 -14.01 12.97
N SER A 126 -14.68 -15.09 12.19
CA SER A 126 -13.94 -16.33 12.50
C SER A 126 -12.48 -16.26 12.07
#